data_AF-A0A850HMB3-F1
#
_entry.id   AF-A0A850HMB3-F1
#
_cell.length_a   1.000
_cell.length_b   1.000
_cell.length_c   1.000
_cell.angle_alpha   90.00
_cell.angle_beta   90.00
_cell.angle_gamma   90.00
#
_symmetry.space_group_name_H-M   'P 1'
#
loop_
_entity.id
_entity.type
_entity.pdbx_description
1 polymer ?
#
loop_
_entity_poly.entity_id
_entity_poly.type
_entity_poly.pdbx_seq_one_letter_code
_entity_poly.pdbx_strand_id
1 'polypeptide(L)'
;MRRTIAMIDRRGFVKRGLVAAISLCVATAAFAKPPGAEAVMIRMIACEGEGVRMEVYLPLSVDRHMRGGQSVIGYYTLDLTDVNKGKPLEPVRVTLSADEKTVTVDQYLRGLPPTRIPVAGGTVDFDQRFARHAKCGAFQSQDPNFRN
;
A
#
# COMPACT_ATOMS: atom_id res chain seq x y z
N MET A 1 -8.65 -17.08 -80.14
CA MET A 1 -8.66 -16.60 -78.74
C MET A 1 -9.02 -17.76 -77.83
N ARG A 2 -8.20 -17.99 -76.80
CA ARG A 2 -8.26 -19.10 -75.84
C ARG A 2 -9.27 -18.78 -74.72
N ARG A 3 -10.03 -19.77 -74.24
CA ARG A 3 -9.88 -20.31 -72.86
C ARG A 3 -10.89 -21.43 -72.58
N THR A 4 -10.32 -22.58 -72.27
CA THR A 4 -10.94 -23.83 -71.87
C THR A 4 -11.30 -23.78 -70.38
N ILE A 5 -12.43 -24.41 -70.05
CA ILE A 5 -12.93 -24.67 -68.70
C ILE A 5 -12.02 -25.72 -68.02
N ALA A 6 -11.69 -25.52 -66.74
CA ALA A 6 -11.05 -26.54 -65.92
C ALA A 6 -11.76 -26.66 -64.56
N MET A 7 -12.18 -27.90 -64.26
CA MET A 7 -12.74 -28.35 -62.99
C MET A 7 -11.68 -28.44 -61.88
N ILE A 8 -12.12 -28.07 -60.67
CA ILE A 8 -11.96 -28.75 -59.36
C ILE A 8 -10.85 -29.83 -59.27
N ASP A 9 -9.86 -29.66 -58.37
CA ASP A 9 -9.86 -30.34 -57.05
C ASP A 9 -8.61 -30.02 -56.18
N ARG A 10 -8.86 -30.00 -54.86
CA ARG A 10 -7.99 -30.37 -53.73
C ARG A 10 -6.68 -29.62 -53.46
N ARG A 11 -6.66 -28.83 -52.37
CA ARG A 11 -6.03 -29.19 -51.06
C ARG A 11 -5.89 -27.97 -50.12
N GLY A 12 -6.28 -28.16 -48.86
CA GLY A 12 -5.62 -27.50 -47.71
C GLY A 12 -6.28 -26.26 -47.14
N PHE A 13 -7.48 -26.38 -46.56
CA PHE A 13 -7.93 -25.44 -45.53
C PHE A 13 -7.08 -25.62 -44.26
N VAL A 14 -5.97 -24.88 -44.16
CA VAL A 14 -5.22 -24.76 -42.90
C VAL A 14 -5.87 -23.65 -42.09
N LYS A 15 -6.60 -24.08 -41.06
CA LYS A 15 -7.15 -23.27 -39.98
C LYS A 15 -6.07 -22.38 -39.35
N ARG A 16 -6.34 -21.07 -39.21
CA ARG A 16 -5.77 -20.22 -38.15
C ARG A 16 -6.80 -19.20 -37.69
N GLY A 17 -7.73 -19.66 -36.84
CA GLY A 17 -8.53 -18.76 -36.01
C GLY A 17 -7.65 -18.24 -34.88
N LEU A 18 -7.37 -16.93 -34.88
CA LEU A 18 -6.65 -16.26 -33.81
C LEU A 18 -7.66 -15.91 -32.72
N VAL A 19 -7.76 -16.73 -31.66
CA VAL A 19 -8.53 -16.40 -30.46
C VAL A 19 -7.63 -15.52 -29.59
N ALA A 20 -7.93 -14.23 -29.51
CA ALA A 20 -7.27 -13.32 -28.59
C ALA A 20 -7.75 -13.65 -27.16
N ALA A 21 -6.91 -14.34 -26.39
CA ALA A 21 -7.12 -14.57 -24.96
C ALA A 21 -6.93 -13.25 -24.21
N ILE A 22 -8.04 -12.62 -23.81
CA ILE A 22 -8.04 -11.50 -22.87
C ILE A 22 -7.74 -12.09 -21.50
N SER A 23 -6.47 -12.10 -21.12
CA SER A 23 -6.05 -12.48 -19.77
C SER A 23 -6.44 -11.33 -18.83
N LEU A 24 -7.64 -11.38 -18.26
CA LEU A 24 -8.00 -10.51 -17.14
C LEU A 24 -7.16 -10.91 -15.93
N CYS A 25 -6.03 -10.23 -15.73
CA CYS A 25 -5.31 -10.23 -14.47
C CYS A 25 -6.19 -9.53 -13.42
N VAL A 26 -7.08 -10.29 -12.79
CA VAL A 26 -7.71 -9.88 -11.54
C VAL A 26 -6.61 -9.88 -10.49
N ALA A 27 -6.04 -8.70 -10.23
CA ALA A 27 -5.17 -8.50 -9.09
C ALA A 27 -6.00 -8.76 -7.83
N THR A 28 -5.93 -9.99 -7.31
CA THR A 28 -6.44 -10.31 -6.00
C THR A 28 -5.68 -9.46 -5.00
N ALA A 29 -6.30 -8.39 -4.51
CA ALA A 29 -5.84 -7.67 -3.34
C ALA A 29 -5.87 -8.66 -2.18
N ALA A 30 -4.75 -9.33 -1.93
CA ALA A 30 -4.62 -10.23 -0.81
C ALA A 30 -4.88 -9.43 0.46
N PHE A 31 -5.97 -9.76 1.17
CA PHE A 31 -6.17 -9.31 2.53
C PHE A 31 -5.10 -9.99 3.39
N ALA A 32 -3.93 -9.36 3.46
CA ALA A 32 -2.87 -9.81 4.34
C ALA A 32 -3.41 -9.79 5.78
N LYS A 33 -3.26 -10.91 6.49
CA LYS A 33 -3.55 -10.96 7.93
C LYS A 33 -2.65 -9.95 8.63
N PRO A 34 -3.14 -9.23 9.67
CA PRO A 34 -2.30 -8.38 10.48
C PRO A 34 -1.09 -9.16 11.02
N PRO A 35 0.07 -8.51 11.21
CA PRO A 35 1.23 -9.17 11.79
C PRO A 35 0.89 -9.74 13.17
N GLY A 36 1.29 -10.98 13.47
CA GLY A 36 1.05 -11.58 14.79
C GLY A 36 1.80 -10.85 15.91
N ALA A 37 1.45 -11.13 17.17
CA ALA A 37 2.06 -10.49 18.34
C ALA A 37 3.60 -10.68 18.43
N GLU A 38 4.11 -11.75 17.83
CA GLU A 38 5.54 -12.08 17.77
C GLU A 38 6.30 -11.36 16.65
N ALA A 39 5.61 -10.57 15.81
CA ALA A 39 6.25 -9.88 14.71
C ALA A 39 7.19 -8.78 15.24
N VAL A 40 8.45 -8.82 14.80
CA VAL A 40 9.36 -7.70 15.02
C VAL A 40 8.88 -6.53 14.17
N MET A 41 8.50 -5.44 14.83
CA MET A 41 7.97 -4.24 14.22
C MET A 41 9.02 -3.13 14.24
N ILE A 42 9.03 -2.31 13.20
CA ILE A 42 9.81 -1.07 13.16
C ILE A 42 8.89 0.13 13.03
N ARG A 43 9.28 1.23 13.67
CA ARG A 43 8.58 2.51 13.55
C ARG A 43 8.94 3.18 12.23
N MET A 44 7.95 3.35 11.38
CA MET A 44 8.10 3.96 10.06
C MET A 44 7.82 5.45 10.07
N ILE A 45 6.88 5.88 10.89
CA ILE A 45 6.46 7.28 11.02
C ILE A 45 6.25 7.57 12.49
N ALA A 46 6.75 8.73 12.93
CA ALA A 46 6.37 9.34 14.19
C ALA A 46 5.76 10.71 13.90
N CYS A 47 4.64 11.00 14.55
CA CYS A 47 3.96 12.28 14.47
C CYS A 47 3.63 12.81 15.87
N GLU A 48 3.65 14.12 16.02
CA GLU A 48 3.32 14.81 17.26
C GLU A 48 2.21 15.84 17.00
N GLY A 49 1.10 15.68 17.71
CA GLY A 49 -0.01 16.63 17.76
C GLY A 49 -0.10 17.31 19.13
N GLU A 50 -1.15 18.09 19.35
CA GLU A 50 -1.39 18.76 20.63
C GLU A 50 -1.66 17.72 21.75
N GLY A 51 -0.62 17.41 22.53
CA GLY A 51 -0.72 16.48 23.67
C GLY A 51 -0.81 15.00 23.28
N VAL A 52 -0.75 14.66 22.00
CA VAL A 52 -0.82 13.28 21.51
C VAL A 52 0.38 12.94 20.64
N ARG A 53 0.94 11.73 20.84
CA ARG A 53 1.97 11.15 19.98
C ARG A 53 1.36 10.00 19.19
N MET A 54 1.67 9.94 17.90
CA MET A 54 1.18 8.91 17.00
C MET A 54 2.34 8.24 16.31
N GLU A 55 2.31 6.92 16.23
CA GLU A 55 3.34 6.15 15.56
C GLU A 55 2.71 5.12 14.62
N VAL A 56 3.36 4.91 13.48
CA VAL A 56 3.00 3.86 12.53
C VAL A 56 4.14 2.87 12.48
N TYR A 57 3.79 1.61 12.67
CA TYR A 57 4.70 0.47 12.71
C TYR A 57 4.43 -0.48 11.57
N LEU A 58 5.48 -0.92 10.87
CA LEU A 58 5.40 -1.98 9.87
C LEU A 58 6.28 -3.17 10.29
N PRO A 59 5.97 -4.39 9.82
CA PRO A 59 6.85 -5.53 10.04
C PRO A 59 8.26 -5.26 9.52
N LEU A 60 9.28 -5.67 10.28
CA LEU A 60 10.68 -5.51 9.90
C LEU A 60 11.01 -6.16 8.53
N SER A 61 10.28 -7.20 8.14
CA SER A 61 10.42 -7.85 6.83
C SER A 61 10.03 -6.94 5.65
N VAL A 62 9.25 -5.89 5.91
CA VAL A 62 8.80 -4.89 4.92
C VAL A 62 9.67 -3.64 4.95
N ASP A 63 10.19 -3.32 6.14
CA ASP A 63 10.96 -2.13 6.50
C ASP A 63 11.89 -1.62 5.39
N ARG A 64 12.75 -2.48 4.85
CA ARG A 64 13.91 -1.97 4.11
C ARG A 64 13.62 -1.40 2.73
N HIS A 65 12.49 -1.73 2.10
CA HIS A 65 12.26 -1.40 0.68
C HIS A 65 10.78 -1.39 0.30
N MET A 66 9.92 -0.76 1.10
CA MET A 66 8.53 -0.60 0.68
C MET A 66 8.52 0.11 -0.69
N ARG A 67 8.01 -0.57 -1.72
CA ARG A 67 8.09 -0.09 -3.10
C ARG A 67 6.94 0.86 -3.41
N GLY A 68 7.15 1.81 -4.31
CA GLY A 68 6.04 2.61 -4.85
C GLY A 68 4.87 1.74 -5.32
N GLY A 69 3.66 2.06 -4.84
CA GLY A 69 2.43 1.33 -5.13
C GLY A 69 2.17 0.12 -4.21
N GLN A 70 3.08 -0.22 -3.30
CA GLN A 70 2.90 -1.32 -2.37
C GLN A 70 1.96 -0.93 -1.23
N SER A 71 1.12 -1.88 -0.80
CA SER A 71 0.31 -1.78 0.41
C SER A 71 0.67 -2.88 1.40
N VAL A 72 0.80 -2.52 2.68
CA VAL A 72 1.16 -3.44 3.77
C VAL A 72 0.26 -3.20 4.97
N ILE A 73 -0.08 -4.27 5.69
CA ILE A 73 -0.77 -4.15 6.98
C ILE A 73 0.27 -3.96 8.08
N GLY A 74 0.11 -2.89 8.84
CA GLY A 74 0.89 -2.57 10.01
C GLY A 74 0.01 -2.19 11.18
N TYR A 75 0.59 -1.46 12.12
CA TYR A 75 -0.07 -1.01 13.32
C TYR A 75 0.09 0.49 13.51
N TYR A 76 -0.95 1.11 14.03
CA TYR A 76 -1.01 2.51 14.36
C TYR A 76 -1.28 2.67 15.84
N THR A 77 -0.67 3.69 16.43
CA THR A 77 -0.91 4.10 17.80
C THR A 77 -1.43 5.52 17.81
N LEU A 78 -2.49 5.73 18.57
CA LEU A 78 -2.98 7.06 18.91
C LEU A 78 -2.72 7.26 20.39
N ASP A 79 -1.92 8.28 20.70
CA ASP A 79 -1.59 8.70 22.06
C ASP A 79 -0.80 7.65 22.85
N LEU A 80 0.52 7.83 22.89
CA LEU A 80 1.49 7.00 23.63
C LEU A 80 1.72 7.43 25.09
N THR A 81 0.79 8.17 25.69
CA THR A 81 0.87 8.50 27.12
C THR A 81 0.62 7.28 28.01
N ASP A 82 0.98 7.38 29.29
CA ASP A 82 0.74 6.32 30.28
C ASP A 82 -0.73 5.89 30.36
N VAL A 83 -1.67 6.77 30.01
CA VAL A 83 -3.11 6.51 30.01
C VAL A 83 -3.50 5.41 29.00
N ASN A 84 -2.77 5.27 27.90
CA ASN A 84 -3.03 4.24 26.88
C ASN A 84 -2.07 3.06 26.94
N LYS A 85 -1.21 2.99 27.95
CA LYS A 85 -0.28 1.87 28.12
C LYS A 85 -1.05 0.55 28.25
N GLY A 86 -0.62 -0.46 27.50
CA GLY A 86 -1.24 -1.79 27.48
C GLY A 86 -2.47 -1.93 26.59
N LYS A 87 -2.95 -0.85 25.94
CA LYS A 87 -3.99 -0.98 24.91
C LYS A 87 -3.41 -1.62 23.64
N PRO A 88 -4.19 -2.48 22.95
CA PRO A 88 -3.75 -3.06 21.68
C PRO A 88 -3.58 -1.97 20.62
N LEU A 89 -2.60 -2.15 19.74
CA LEU A 89 -2.41 -1.25 18.60
C LEU A 89 -3.49 -1.47 17.56
N GLU A 90 -3.89 -0.40 16.87
CA GLU A 90 -4.93 -0.48 15.85
C GLU A 90 -4.31 -0.93 14.51
N PRO A 91 -4.84 -1.96 13.83
CA PRO A 91 -4.31 -2.37 12.55
C PRO A 91 -4.64 -1.33 11.48
N VAL A 92 -3.66 -1.01 10.65
CA VAL A 92 -3.80 -0.04 9.56
C VAL A 92 -3.24 -0.60 8.26
N ARG A 93 -3.80 -0.13 7.14
CA ARG A 93 -3.22 -0.37 5.82
C ARG A 93 -2.36 0.83 5.46
N VAL A 94 -1.07 0.59 5.31
CA VAL A 94 -0.10 1.60 4.88
C VAL A 94 0.18 1.39 3.40
N THR A 95 0.07 2.44 2.59
CA THR A 95 0.34 2.39 1.15
C THR A 95 1.32 3.48 0.77
N LEU A 96 2.42 3.11 0.12
CA LEU A 96 3.34 4.06 -0.49
C LEU A 96 2.84 4.37 -1.89
N SER A 97 2.67 5.65 -2.23
CA SER A 97 2.25 6.05 -3.57
C SER A 97 3.26 5.60 -4.63
N ALA A 98 2.79 5.38 -5.87
CA ALA A 98 3.65 4.92 -6.96
C ALA A 98 4.80 5.89 -7.29
N ASP A 99 4.62 7.18 -7.03
CA ASP A 99 5.63 8.22 -7.17
C ASP A 99 6.50 8.41 -5.91
N GLU A 100 6.27 7.61 -4.87
CA GLU A 100 7.01 7.61 -3.60
C GLU A 100 7.05 8.99 -2.91
N LYS A 101 6.01 9.79 -3.11
CA LYS A 101 5.85 11.10 -2.47
C LYS A 101 4.89 11.10 -1.29
N THR A 102 4.00 10.13 -1.18
CA THR A 102 2.95 10.12 -0.18
C THR A 102 2.77 8.72 0.41
N VAL A 103 2.69 8.64 1.73
CA VAL A 103 2.25 7.47 2.47
C VAL A 103 0.79 7.68 2.85
N THR A 104 -0.07 6.73 2.48
CA THR A 104 -1.47 6.71 2.91
C THR A 104 -1.62 5.74 4.07
N VAL A 105 -2.16 6.22 5.19
CA VAL A 105 -2.50 5.42 6.37
C VAL A 105 -4.01 5.30 6.44
N ASP A 106 -4.52 4.10 6.21
CA ASP A 106 -5.95 3.79 6.21
C ASP A 106 -6.32 2.97 7.46
N GLN A 107 -7.12 3.59 8.34
CA GLN A 107 -7.70 2.96 9.53
C GLN A 107 -9.00 2.22 9.16
N TYR A 108 -8.87 1.25 8.26
CA TYR A 108 -9.98 0.57 7.57
C TYR A 108 -10.99 -0.13 8.50
N LEU A 109 -10.61 -0.44 9.75
CA LEU A 109 -11.54 -1.00 10.74
C LEU A 109 -12.40 0.06 11.45
N ARG A 110 -12.02 1.34 11.39
CA ARG A 110 -12.71 2.44 12.08
C ARG A 110 -13.61 3.25 11.17
N GLY A 111 -13.55 3.02 9.85
CA GLY A 111 -14.30 3.80 8.86
C GLY A 111 -13.88 5.27 8.81
N LEU A 112 -12.68 5.61 9.30
CA LEU A 112 -12.14 6.97 9.23
C LEU A 112 -11.56 7.22 7.83
N PRO A 113 -11.60 8.46 7.32
CA PRO A 113 -10.92 8.81 6.07
C PRO A 113 -9.41 8.48 6.16
N PRO A 114 -8.80 7.92 5.09
CA PRO A 114 -7.37 7.68 5.07
C PRO A 114 -6.56 8.97 5.20
N THR A 115 -5.50 8.93 6.00
CA THR A 115 -4.57 10.04 6.19
C THR A 115 -3.47 9.98 5.14
N ARG A 116 -3.19 11.09 4.46
CA ARG A 116 -2.09 11.20 3.49
C ARG A 116 -0.94 12.00 4.09
N ILE A 117 0.22 11.36 4.20
CA ILE A 117 1.41 11.91 4.82
C ILE A 117 2.49 12.05 3.75
N PRO A 118 3.07 13.24 3.52
CA PRO A 118 4.21 13.36 2.63
C PRO A 118 5.37 12.49 3.12
N VAL A 119 6.05 11.79 2.20
CA VAL A 119 7.19 10.92 2.55
C VAL A 119 8.33 11.70 3.23
N ALA A 120 8.51 12.97 2.87
CA ALA A 120 9.48 13.86 3.52
C ALA A 120 9.07 14.33 4.92
N GLY A 121 7.88 13.97 5.39
CA GLY A 121 7.24 14.53 6.58
C GLY A 121 6.42 15.77 6.26
N GLY A 122 5.64 16.21 7.24
CA GLY A 122 4.73 17.35 7.08
C GLY A 122 3.65 17.40 8.15
N THR A 123 2.79 18.42 8.07
CA THR A 123 1.64 18.57 8.97
C THR A 123 0.40 17.93 8.36
N VAL A 124 -0.27 17.05 9.10
CA VAL A 124 -1.45 16.31 8.64
C VAL A 124 -2.51 16.21 9.74
N ASP A 125 -3.73 15.84 9.34
CA ASP A 125 -4.81 15.49 10.26
C ASP A 125 -5.11 13.99 10.17
N PHE A 126 -4.95 13.25 11.27
CA PHE A 126 -5.28 11.81 11.31
C PHE A 126 -6.74 11.54 11.63
N ASP A 127 -7.27 12.28 12.60
CA ASP A 127 -8.67 12.31 12.97
C ASP A 127 -8.99 13.78 13.24
N GLN A 128 -9.97 14.32 12.50
CA GLN A 128 -10.43 15.69 12.66
C GLN A 128 -11.03 15.97 14.05
N ARG A 129 -11.03 15.03 15.00
CA ARG A 129 -11.48 15.27 16.37
C ARG A 129 -10.34 15.36 17.38
N PHE A 130 -9.25 14.62 17.19
CA PHE A 130 -8.26 14.40 18.26
C PHE A 130 -6.79 14.54 17.82
N ALA A 131 -6.51 14.49 16.51
CA ALA A 131 -5.16 14.48 15.98
C ALA A 131 -5.04 15.46 14.80
N ARG A 132 -5.44 16.72 15.07
CA ARG A 132 -5.30 17.83 14.13
C ARG A 132 -3.89 18.41 14.17
N HIS A 133 -3.43 18.91 13.03
CA HIS A 133 -2.14 19.58 12.87
C HIS A 133 -0.95 18.76 13.40
N ALA A 134 -1.03 17.43 13.28
CA ALA A 134 0.03 16.54 13.69
C ALA A 134 1.26 16.73 12.79
N LYS A 135 2.40 17.06 13.41
CA LYS A 135 3.68 17.18 12.72
C LYS A 135 4.32 15.81 12.60
N CYS A 136 4.37 15.27 11.40
CA CYS A 136 5.00 14.00 11.09
C CYS A 136 6.44 14.20 10.59
N GLY A 137 7.35 13.35 11.08
CA GLY A 137 8.68 13.21 10.51
C GLY A 137 8.66 12.50 9.15
N ALA A 138 9.84 12.39 8.54
CA ALA A 138 10.00 11.63 7.31
C ALA A 138 9.65 10.15 7.50
N PHE A 139 9.08 9.54 6.46
CA PHE A 139 8.89 8.10 6.41
C PHE A 139 10.26 7.40 6.43
N GLN A 140 10.39 6.34 7.21
CA GLN A 140 11.63 5.57 7.38
C GLN A 140 12.82 6.40 7.88
N SER A 141 12.58 7.42 8.72
CA SER A 141 13.66 8.24 9.28
C SER A 141 14.71 7.48 10.12
N GLN A 142 14.47 6.20 10.41
CA GLN A 142 15.41 5.30 11.08
C GLN A 142 16.48 4.77 10.11
N ASP A 143 16.21 4.75 8.81
CA ASP A 143 17.15 4.30 7.79
C ASP A 143 17.92 5.50 7.21
N PRO A 144 19.23 5.62 7.47
CA PRO A 144 20.04 6.72 6.98
C PRO A 144 20.23 6.73 5.44
N ASN A 145 19.91 5.62 4.76
CA ASN A 145 20.01 5.49 3.31
C ASN A 145 18.67 5.61 2.60
N PHE A 146 17.58 5.89 3.32
CA PHE A 146 16.28 6.01 2.69
C PHE A 146 16.28 7.19 1.70
N ARG A 147 16.13 6.87 0.40
CA ARG A 147 16.18 7.77 -0.77
C ARG A 147 17.58 8.23 -1.24
N ASN A 148 18.67 7.63 -0.75
CA ASN A 148 20.02 7.78 -1.34
C ASN A 148 20.24 6.83 -2.53
#